data_AF-A0A8K0PA72-F1
#
_entry.id   AF-A0A8K0PA72-F1
#
_cell.length_a   1.000
_cell.length_b   1.000
_cell.length_c   1.000
_cell.angle_alpha   90.00
_cell.angle_beta   90.00
_cell.angle_gamma   90.00
#
_symmetry.space_group_name_H-M   'P 1'
#
loop_
_entity.id
_entity.type
_entity.pdbx_description
1 polymer ?
#
loop_
_entity_poly.entity_id
_entity_poly.type
_entity_poly.pdbx_seq_one_letter_code
_entity_poly.pdbx_strand_id
1 'polypeptide(L)'
;MLNEKIPKSCLRASERGLGFKLIMNCNSCPPVIISCCPYVGSTYEVNRRFIFAMRLLGIGLVRETRFCGIMDLHGPIFQTTYDLIVNNIESSSDAVCKPILRRSVEEEKEKKMEATAWEDLEGPTKGLFQVTGHGGNENSILCR
;
A
#
# COMPACT_ATOMS: atom_id res chain seq x y z
N MET A 1 3.09 -51.85 -12.65
CA MET A 1 2.20 -50.85 -13.28
C MET A 1 2.05 -49.70 -12.31
N LEU A 2 2.64 -48.54 -12.61
CA LEU A 2 2.43 -47.34 -11.82
C LEU A 2 0.97 -46.92 -12.02
N ASN A 3 0.13 -47.10 -11.00
CA ASN A 3 -1.20 -46.53 -10.97
C ASN A 3 -1.03 -45.00 -10.93
N GLU A 4 -0.95 -44.40 -12.11
CA GLU A 4 -0.83 -42.97 -12.27
C GLU A 4 -2.12 -42.34 -11.73
N LYS A 5 -2.04 -41.75 -10.54
CA LYS A 5 -3.15 -41.06 -9.87
C LYS A 5 -3.41 -39.74 -10.60
N ILE A 6 -3.97 -39.84 -11.81
CA ILE A 6 -4.24 -38.68 -12.65
C ILE A 6 -5.47 -37.95 -12.07
N PRO A 7 -5.38 -36.64 -11.80
CA PRO A 7 -6.53 -35.85 -11.35
C PRO A 7 -7.58 -35.80 -12.47
N LYS A 8 -8.83 -36.08 -12.13
CA LYS A 8 -9.96 -36.07 -13.09
C LYS A 8 -10.53 -34.69 -13.33
N SER A 9 -10.52 -33.83 -12.31
CA SER A 9 -10.98 -32.45 -12.43
C SER A 9 -10.23 -31.52 -11.49
N CYS A 10 -10.08 -30.28 -11.95
CA CYS A 10 -9.53 -29.16 -11.20
C CYS A 10 -10.62 -28.08 -11.18
N LEU A 11 -11.08 -27.72 -9.98
CA LEU A 11 -12.14 -26.73 -9.80
C LEU A 11 -11.63 -25.56 -8.95
N ARG A 12 -12.18 -24.37 -9.19
CA ARG A 12 -12.01 -23.22 -8.29
C ARG A 12 -13.11 -23.20 -7.23
N ALA A 13 -12.76 -22.79 -6.02
CA ALA A 13 -13.69 -22.64 -4.91
C ALA A 13 -13.26 -21.52 -3.96
N SER A 14 -14.16 -21.10 -3.07
CA SER A 14 -13.89 -20.07 -2.06
C SER A 14 -13.31 -18.77 -2.65
N GLU A 15 -13.87 -18.34 -3.79
CA GLU A 15 -13.47 -17.13 -4.49
C GLU A 15 -13.78 -15.90 -3.63
N ARG A 16 -12.75 -15.09 -3.37
CA ARG A 16 -12.85 -13.82 -2.64
C ARG A 16 -11.90 -12.83 -3.29
N GLY A 17 -12.44 -11.96 -4.14
CA GLY A 17 -11.61 -11.13 -4.99
C GLY A 17 -10.81 -11.98 -5.97
N LEU A 18 -9.53 -11.68 -6.11
CA LEU A 18 -8.59 -12.41 -6.96
C LEU A 18 -8.09 -13.73 -6.33
N GLY A 19 -8.41 -13.98 -5.06
CA GLY A 19 -7.98 -15.18 -4.36
C GLY A 19 -9.00 -16.31 -4.42
N PHE A 20 -8.53 -17.54 -4.63
CA PHE A 20 -9.34 -18.75 -4.71
C PHE A 20 -8.58 -19.98 -4.20
N LYS A 21 -9.29 -21.08 -3.99
CA LYS A 21 -8.74 -22.41 -3.73
C LYS A 21 -8.94 -23.30 -4.95
N LEU A 22 -7.93 -24.10 -5.26
CA LEU A 22 -7.99 -25.18 -6.24
C LEU A 22 -8.39 -26.46 -5.52
N ILE A 23 -9.40 -27.14 -6.04
CA ILE A 23 -9.82 -28.47 -5.59
C ILE A 23 -9.48 -29.45 -6.69
N MET A 24 -8.55 -30.36 -6.39
CA MET A 24 -8.13 -31.43 -7.28
C MET A 24 -8.85 -32.72 -6.89
N ASN A 25 -9.71 -33.22 -7.78
CA ASN A 25 -10.47 -34.45 -7.54
C ASN A 25 -9.83 -35.65 -8.24
N CYS A 26 -9.75 -36.77 -7.54
CA CYS A 26 -9.36 -38.07 -8.07
C CYS A 26 -10.39 -39.10 -7.59
N ASN A 27 -10.73 -40.12 -8.38
CA ASN A 27 -11.72 -41.13 -7.92
C ASN A 27 -11.17 -42.03 -6.84
N SER A 28 -9.85 -42.20 -6.83
CA SER A 28 -9.17 -43.15 -5.96
C SER A 28 -8.48 -42.44 -4.79
N CYS A 29 -8.57 -41.11 -4.69
CA CYS A 29 -7.92 -40.32 -3.64
C CYS A 29 -8.89 -39.27 -3.08
N PRO A 30 -8.72 -38.88 -1.80
CA PRO A 30 -9.41 -37.71 -1.26
C PRO A 30 -9.10 -36.44 -2.08
N PRO A 31 -10.04 -35.48 -2.16
CA PRO A 31 -9.80 -34.20 -2.81
C PRO A 31 -8.62 -33.46 -2.17
N VAL A 32 -7.71 -32.95 -2.99
CA VAL A 32 -6.60 -32.10 -2.54
C VAL A 32 -7.01 -30.65 -2.71
N ILE A 33 -6.96 -29.89 -1.63
CA ILE A 33 -7.30 -28.46 -1.63
C ILE A 33 -6.00 -27.65 -1.54
N ILE A 34 -5.74 -26.84 -2.55
CA ILE A 34 -4.55 -25.99 -2.64
C ILE A 34 -5.01 -24.54 -2.68
N SER A 35 -4.53 -23.72 -1.75
CA SER A 35 -4.80 -22.28 -1.81
C SER A 35 -3.96 -21.63 -2.91
N CYS A 36 -4.55 -20.76 -3.73
CA CYS A 36 -3.79 -20.01 -4.75
C CYS A 36 -2.70 -19.13 -4.11
N CYS A 37 -2.97 -18.58 -2.93
CA CYS A 37 -2.03 -17.82 -2.13
C CYS A 37 -2.34 -17.93 -0.64
N PRO A 38 -1.42 -17.54 0.25
CA PRO A 38 -1.66 -17.50 1.68
C PRO A 38 -2.87 -16.63 2.05
N TYR A 39 -3.55 -17.03 3.12
CA TYR A 39 -4.63 -16.26 3.71
C TYR A 39 -4.07 -15.43 4.86
N VAL A 40 -4.11 -14.10 4.75
CA VAL A 40 -3.51 -13.17 5.70
C VAL A 40 -4.61 -12.36 6.39
N GLY A 41 -4.85 -12.66 7.67
CA GLY A 41 -5.95 -12.10 8.43
C GLY A 41 -7.30 -12.54 7.85
N SER A 42 -8.06 -11.60 7.30
CA SER A 42 -9.39 -11.84 6.73
C SER A 42 -9.44 -11.92 5.19
N THR A 43 -8.30 -11.89 4.50
CA THR A 43 -8.27 -11.88 3.02
C THR A 43 -7.08 -12.64 2.45
N TYR A 44 -7.17 -13.04 1.19
CA TYR A 44 -6.04 -13.60 0.45
C TYR A 44 -4.96 -12.55 0.22
N GLU A 45 -3.70 -12.96 0.29
CA GLU A 45 -2.55 -12.07 0.10
C GLU A 45 -2.58 -11.34 -1.25
N VAL A 46 -3.01 -12.03 -2.31
CA VAL A 46 -3.11 -11.45 -3.67
C VAL A 46 -3.98 -10.20 -3.70
N ASN A 47 -5.06 -10.16 -2.92
CA ASN A 47 -5.95 -8.99 -2.86
C ASN A 47 -5.24 -7.78 -2.24
N ARG A 48 -4.43 -8.01 -1.19
CA ARG A 48 -3.66 -6.93 -0.53
C ARG A 48 -2.64 -6.34 -1.49
N ARG A 49 -1.91 -7.18 -2.22
CA ARG A 49 -0.90 -6.76 -3.21
C ARG A 49 -1.54 -6.00 -4.36
N PHE A 50 -2.67 -6.48 -4.86
CA PHE A 50 -3.41 -5.84 -5.94
C PHE A 50 -3.90 -4.44 -5.54
N ILE A 51 -4.58 -4.32 -4.38
CA ILE A 51 -5.06 -3.03 -3.87
C ILE A 51 -3.89 -2.08 -3.60
N PHE A 52 -2.80 -2.56 -3.02
CA PHE A 52 -1.60 -1.75 -2.81
C PHE A 52 -1.06 -1.18 -4.13
N ALA A 53 -0.93 -2.02 -5.17
CA ALA A 53 -0.50 -1.58 -6.50
C ALA A 53 -1.46 -0.55 -7.11
N MET A 54 -2.78 -0.79 -7.02
CA MET A 54 -3.79 0.15 -7.52
C MET A 54 -3.73 1.49 -6.76
N ARG A 55 -3.50 1.48 -5.44
CA ARG A 55 -3.33 2.69 -4.63
C ARG A 55 -2.07 3.47 -4.99
N LEU A 56 -0.95 2.80 -5.28
CA LEU A 56 0.27 3.45 -5.77
C LEU A 56 0.03 4.17 -7.11
N LEU A 57 -0.83 3.62 -7.96
CA LEU A 57 -1.25 4.23 -9.23
C LEU A 57 -2.33 5.33 -9.07
N GLY A 58 -2.72 5.69 -7.84
CA GLY A 58 -3.78 6.65 -7.59
C GLY A 58 -5.18 6.14 -7.97
N ILE A 59 -5.36 4.82 -8.06
CA ILE A 59 -6.61 4.16 -8.42
C ILE A 59 -7.35 3.76 -7.14
N GLY A 60 -8.61 4.16 -7.03
CA GLY A 60 -9.50 3.72 -5.94
C GLY A 60 -10.40 2.56 -6.36
N LEU A 61 -11.08 1.97 -5.38
CA LEU A 61 -11.94 0.79 -5.55
C LEU A 61 -12.87 0.85 -6.78
N VAL A 62 -13.56 1.97 -7.01
CA VAL A 62 -14.49 2.10 -8.15
C VAL A 62 -13.79 1.87 -9.50
N ARG A 63 -12.59 2.44 -9.66
CA ARG A 63 -11.80 2.30 -10.89
C ARG A 63 -11.14 0.93 -10.97
N GLU A 64 -10.74 0.37 -9.84
CA GLU A 64 -10.24 -1.01 -9.72
C GLU A 64 -11.30 -2.04 -10.15
N THR A 65 -12.55 -1.90 -9.71
CA THR A 65 -13.67 -2.76 -10.12
C THR A 65 -13.86 -2.74 -11.63
N ARG A 66 -13.81 -1.55 -12.24
CA ARG A 66 -13.90 -1.41 -13.70
C ARG A 66 -12.72 -2.07 -14.41
N PHE A 67 -11.51 -1.89 -13.88
CA PHE A 67 -10.32 -2.55 -14.41
C PHE A 67 -10.45 -4.08 -14.38
N CYS A 68 -10.91 -4.65 -13.26
CA CYS A 68 -11.19 -6.08 -13.17
C CYS A 68 -12.22 -6.54 -14.22
N GLY A 69 -13.30 -5.78 -14.40
CA GLY A 69 -14.31 -6.08 -15.44
C GLY A 69 -13.75 -6.03 -16.87
N ILE A 70 -12.83 -5.11 -17.17
CA ILE A 70 -12.18 -5.02 -18.49
C ILE A 70 -11.21 -6.19 -18.72
N MET A 71 -10.53 -6.63 -17.66
CA MET A 71 -9.54 -7.70 -17.71
C MET A 71 -10.12 -9.11 -17.52
N ASP A 72 -11.45 -9.25 -17.47
CA ASP A 72 -12.16 -10.50 -17.16
C ASP A 72 -11.67 -11.16 -15.86
N LEU A 73 -11.41 -10.32 -14.85
CA LEU A 73 -11.01 -10.74 -13.51
C LEU A 73 -12.22 -10.72 -12.58
N HIS A 74 -12.20 -11.62 -11.58
CA HIS A 74 -13.18 -11.56 -10.50
C HIS A 74 -13.10 -10.19 -9.81
N GLY A 75 -14.27 -9.59 -9.55
CA GLY A 75 -14.36 -8.25 -8.97
C GLY A 75 -13.62 -8.15 -7.63
N PRO A 76 -13.17 -6.94 -7.24
CA PRO A 76 -12.41 -6.74 -6.02
C PRO A 76 -13.23 -7.10 -4.76
N ILE A 77 -12.52 -7.23 -3.64
CA ILE A 77 -13.10 -7.64 -2.36
C ILE A 77 -14.14 -6.63 -1.84
N PHE A 78 -14.94 -7.07 -0.87
CA PHE A 78 -15.93 -6.22 -0.18
C PHE A 78 -15.31 -4.91 0.35
N GLN A 79 -16.08 -3.82 0.28
CA GLN A 79 -15.68 -2.48 0.74
C GLN A 79 -15.04 -2.50 2.13
N THR A 80 -15.63 -3.20 3.09
CA THR A 80 -15.11 -3.32 4.46
C THR A 80 -13.69 -3.91 4.51
N THR A 81 -13.39 -4.87 3.63
CA THR A 81 -12.06 -5.48 3.56
C THR A 81 -11.08 -4.58 2.81
N TYR A 82 -11.56 -3.87 1.78
CA TYR A 82 -10.78 -2.86 1.09
C TYR A 82 -10.35 -1.74 2.05
N ASP A 83 -11.28 -1.19 2.84
CA ASP A 83 -11.02 -0.13 3.82
C ASP A 83 -9.99 -0.59 4.86
N LEU A 84 -10.13 -1.83 5.35
CA LEU A 84 -9.15 -2.42 6.25
C LEU A 84 -7.74 -2.46 5.64
N ILE A 85 -7.61 -2.79 4.35
CA ILE A 85 -6.32 -2.84 3.67
C ILE A 85 -5.76 -1.42 3.48
N VAL A 86 -6.59 -0.47 3.06
CA VAL A 86 -6.17 0.92 2.90
C VAL A 86 -5.72 1.53 4.22
N ASN A 87 -6.45 1.30 5.31
CA ASN A 87 -6.06 1.78 6.64
C ASN A 87 -4.73 1.17 7.11
N ASN A 88 -4.47 -0.10 6.78
CA ASN A 88 -3.18 -0.73 7.06
C ASN A 88 -2.05 -0.09 6.23
N ILE A 89 -2.30 0.22 4.96
CA ILE A 89 -1.32 0.90 4.09
C ILE A 89 -1.02 2.30 4.64
N GLU A 90 -2.04 3.08 4.98
CA GLU A 90 -1.90 4.40 5.57
C GLU A 90 -1.10 4.33 6.88
N SER A 91 -1.51 3.47 7.81
CA SER A 91 -0.84 3.32 9.12
C SER A 91 0.62 2.91 8.97
N SER A 92 0.91 1.98 8.04
CA SER A 92 2.28 1.54 7.77
C SER A 92 3.11 2.65 7.11
N SER A 93 2.51 3.40 6.19
CA SER A 93 3.19 4.52 5.52
C SER A 93 3.51 5.63 6.52
N ASP A 94 2.57 5.96 7.39
CA ASP A 94 2.76 6.93 8.46
C ASP A 94 3.89 6.56 9.42
N ALA A 95 3.96 5.28 9.81
CA ALA A 95 5.00 4.77 10.70
C ALA A 95 6.41 4.92 10.09
N VAL A 96 6.52 4.92 8.76
CA VAL A 96 7.79 5.09 8.04
C VAL A 96 8.05 6.56 7.71
N CYS A 97 7.06 7.28 7.18
CA CYS A 97 7.18 8.66 6.75
C CYS A 97 7.44 9.62 7.92
N LYS A 98 6.73 9.48 9.04
CA LYS A 98 6.86 10.43 10.16
C LYS A 98 8.28 10.49 10.73
N PRO A 99 8.96 9.36 11.04
CA PRO A 99 10.34 9.39 11.50
C PRO A 99 11.31 9.93 10.46
N ILE A 100 11.15 9.56 9.18
CA ILE A 100 12.02 10.04 8.09
C ILE A 100 11.92 11.56 7.97
N LEU A 101 10.69 12.10 7.89
CA LEU A 101 10.49 13.55 7.78
C LEU A 101 11.03 14.30 9.00
N ARG A 102 10.88 13.75 10.21
CA ARG A 102 11.47 14.36 11.42
C ARG A 102 12.99 14.43 11.34
N ARG A 103 13.64 13.31 10.96
CA ARG A 103 15.10 13.25 10.79
C ARG A 103 15.58 14.22 9.73
N SER A 104 14.92 14.29 8.57
CA SER A 104 15.28 15.25 7.53
C SER A 104 15.19 16.69 8.02
N VAL A 105 14.17 17.03 8.83
CA VAL A 105 14.04 18.36 9.43
C VAL A 105 15.15 18.63 10.45
N GLU A 106 15.56 17.64 11.25
CA GLU A 106 16.65 17.75 12.21
C GLU A 106 18.00 17.96 11.50
N GLU A 107 18.30 17.15 10.47
CA GLU A 107 19.52 17.25 9.65
C GLU A 107 19.62 18.62 8.95
N GLU A 108 18.51 19.17 8.44
CA GLU A 108 18.50 20.50 7.82
C GLU A 108 18.73 21.63 8.84
N LYS A 109 18.26 21.47 10.09
CA LYS A 109 18.55 22.44 11.16
C LYS A 109 20.02 22.43 11.56
N GLU A 110 20.61 21.25 11.72
CA GLU A 110 22.02 21.09 12.10
C GLU A 110 22.95 21.69 11.05
N LYS A 111 22.72 21.39 9.76
CA LYS A 111 23.49 21.99 8.65
C LYS A 111 23.38 23.52 8.62
N LYS A 112 22.20 24.07 8.93
CA LYS A 112 22.00 25.51 8.99
C LYS A 112 22.77 26.14 10.15
N MET A 113 22.78 25.49 11.33
CA MET A 113 23.54 25.95 12.49
C MET A 113 25.05 25.90 12.25
N GLU A 114 25.55 24.86 11.59
CA GLU A 114 26.94 24.74 11.20
C GLU A 114 27.33 25.83 10.18
N ALA A 115 26.51 26.06 9.15
CA ALA A 115 26.74 27.13 8.18
C ALA A 115 26.82 28.52 8.83
N THR A 116 25.89 28.84 9.76
CA THR A 116 25.93 30.11 10.50
C THR A 116 27.15 30.23 11.41
N ALA A 117 27.63 29.11 11.99
CA ALA A 117 28.83 29.12 12.83
C ALA A 117 30.11 29.40 12.03
N TRP A 118 30.19 28.96 10.76
CA TRP A 118 31.27 29.33 9.85
C TRP A 118 31.19 30.81 9.44
N GLU A 119 29.98 31.32 9.19
CA GLU A 119 29.72 32.75 8.90
C GLU A 119 30.01 33.67 10.09
N ASP A 120 29.91 33.19 11.34
CA ASP A 120 30.28 33.98 12.52
C ASP A 120 31.80 34.01 12.78
N LEU A 121 32.56 33.05 12.23
CA LEU A 121 34.02 33.00 12.28
C LEU A 121 34.68 33.76 11.12
N GLU A 122 34.01 33.87 9.98
CA GLU A 122 34.39 34.73 8.86
C GLU A 122 33.62 36.06 8.98
N GLY A 123 34.24 37.10 9.55
CA GLY A 123 33.60 38.38 9.88
C GLY A 123 32.62 38.98 8.84
N PRO A 124 31.75 39.92 9.27
CA PRO A 124 30.38 40.08 8.78
C PRO A 124 30.27 40.45 7.29
N THR A 125 29.90 39.49 6.45
CA THR A 125 29.21 39.76 5.19
C THR A 125 27.71 39.87 5.45
N LYS A 126 27.27 41.12 5.62
CA LYS A 126 25.87 41.51 5.82
C LYS A 126 24.95 40.89 4.74
N GLY A 127 24.03 40.03 5.18
CA GLY A 127 22.91 39.53 4.39
C GLY A 127 21.74 39.11 5.27
N LEU A 128 21.10 40.09 5.92
CA LEU A 128 19.96 39.87 6.81
C LEU A 128 18.74 39.36 6.02
N PHE A 129 18.52 38.04 5.94
CA PHE A 129 17.22 37.48 5.56
C PHE A 129 16.48 37.02 6.82
N GLN A 130 15.72 37.95 7.41
CA GLN A 130 14.77 37.66 8.48
C GLN A 130 13.54 36.99 7.88
N VAL A 131 13.33 35.71 8.19
CA VAL A 131 12.01 35.07 8.02
C VAL A 131 11.23 35.30 9.30
N THR A 132 10.37 36.31 9.30
CA THR A 132 9.37 36.51 10.36
C THR A 132 8.25 35.50 10.16
N GLY A 133 8.16 34.51 11.05
CA GLY A 133 6.98 33.65 11.14
C GLY A 133 5.80 34.46 11.68
N HIS A 134 4.83 34.79 10.83
CA HIS A 134 3.56 35.36 11.25
C HIS A 134 2.54 34.23 11.41
N GLY A 135 2.22 33.91 12.66
CA GLY A 135 1.01 33.16 12.98
C GLY A 135 -0.20 34.04 12.73
N GLY A 136 -1.13 33.56 11.89
CA GLY A 136 -2.41 34.20 11.59
C GLY A 136 -3.41 33.15 11.12
N ASN A 137 -4.53 33.08 11.82
CA ASN A 137 -5.64 32.15 11.66
C ASN A 137 -6.56 32.56 10.47
N GLU A 138 -7.32 31.57 9.97
CA GLU A 138 -8.58 31.64 9.19
C GLU A 138 -8.58 31.81 7.65
N ASN A 139 -9.19 30.77 7.04
CA ASN A 139 -10.11 30.75 5.90
C ASN A 139 -9.62 30.77 4.43
N SER A 140 -10.02 29.69 3.76
CA SER A 140 -10.31 29.52 2.33
C SER A 140 -9.14 29.51 1.34
N ILE A 141 -8.82 28.32 0.81
CA ILE A 141 -8.35 28.19 -0.58
C ILE A 141 -9.13 27.04 -1.24
N LEU A 142 -9.96 27.47 -2.19
CA LEU A 142 -10.66 26.70 -3.20
C LEU A 142 -9.63 26.05 -4.14
N CYS A 143 -9.57 24.72 -4.21
CA CYS A 143 -8.83 24.03 -5.27
C CYS A 143 -9.73 23.89 -6.51
N ARG A 144 -9.34 24.57 -7.60
CA ARG A 144 -9.78 24.22 -8.96
C ARG A 144 -8.97 23.04 -9.48
#